data_AF-A0A967WLU9-F1
#
_entry.id   AF-A0A967WLU9-F1
#
_cell.length_a   1.000
_cell.length_b   1.000
_cell.length_c   1.000
_cell.angle_alpha   90.00
_cell.angle_beta   90.00
_cell.angle_gamma   90.00
#
_symmetry.space_group_name_H-M   'P 1'
#
loop_
_entity.id
_entity.type
_entity.pdbx_description
1 polymer ?
#
loop_
_entity_poly.entity_id
_entity_poly.type
_entity_poly.pdbx_seq_one_letter_code
_entity_poly.pdbx_strand_id
1 'polypeptide(L)'
;FIRLGNEQGLGIGEFKNIDIVGDVDPEEVRWHARTGETFASRGQKMIYHGPLKPMEQLLLQTPLVPWSYAASRSYYDGLWYPLIGHKRVEEALQSKWGRHFAEYGGMPAKTKALYEPKTAAAAGLLGVAASALALWWLAGRSKKRR
;
A
#
# COMPACT_ATOMS: atom_id res chain seq x y z
N PHE A 1 -0.89 24.67 10.02
CA PHE A 1 -0.10 24.73 8.78
C PHE A 1 -0.77 25.62 7.72
N ILE A 2 -2.02 25.35 7.31
CA ILE A 2 -2.71 26.13 6.25
C ILE A 2 -2.73 27.65 6.50
N ARG A 3 -3.08 28.10 7.72
CA ARG A 3 -3.04 29.53 8.09
C ARG A 3 -1.67 30.16 7.88
N LEU A 4 -0.60 29.50 8.31
CA LEU A 4 0.77 30.02 8.19
C LEU A 4 1.18 30.16 6.72
N GLY A 5 0.86 29.18 5.87
CA GLY A 5 1.11 29.28 4.43
C GLY A 5 0.33 30.42 3.77
N ASN A 6 -0.91 30.65 4.19
CA ASN A 6 -1.75 31.75 3.72
C ASN A 6 -1.19 33.12 4.15
N GLU A 7 -0.81 33.27 5.42
CA GLU A 7 -0.18 34.49 5.94
C GLU A 7 1.17 34.80 5.28
N GLN A 8 1.90 33.77 4.85
CA GLN A 8 3.17 33.91 4.13
C GLN A 8 2.99 34.07 2.61
N GLY A 9 1.76 34.10 2.09
CA GLY A 9 1.50 34.19 0.65
C GLY A 9 1.96 32.97 -0.16
N LEU A 10 2.21 31.83 0.50
CA LEU A 10 2.64 30.57 -0.13
C LEU A 10 1.46 29.72 -0.62
N GLY A 11 0.23 30.19 -0.43
CA GLY A 11 -1.00 29.53 -0.88
C GLY A 11 -2.24 30.27 -0.38
N ILE A 12 -3.42 29.72 -0.68
CA ILE A 12 -4.71 30.31 -0.30
C ILE A 12 -5.42 29.34 0.64
N GLY A 13 -5.55 29.71 1.91
CA GLY A 13 -6.15 28.89 2.95
C GLY A 13 -7.59 29.27 3.30
N GLU A 14 -8.05 30.44 2.87
CA GLU A 14 -9.42 30.92 3.08
C GLU A 14 -10.28 30.61 1.86
N PHE A 15 -11.36 29.83 2.05
CA PHE A 15 -12.25 29.40 0.96
C PHE A 15 -12.77 30.54 0.09
N LYS A 16 -13.14 31.67 0.68
CA LYS A 16 -13.63 32.87 -0.03
C LYS A 16 -12.62 33.48 -1.02
N ASN A 17 -11.34 33.15 -0.87
CA ASN A 17 -10.26 33.64 -1.71
C ASN A 17 -9.84 32.61 -2.77
N ILE A 18 -10.43 31.40 -2.76
CA ILE A 18 -10.15 30.35 -3.75
C ILE A 18 -11.04 30.61 -4.96
N ASP A 19 -10.41 30.89 -6.10
CA ASP A 19 -11.10 30.96 -7.38
C ASP A 19 -11.19 29.55 -7.99
N ILE A 20 -12.42 29.10 -8.28
CA ILE A 20 -12.67 27.79 -8.88
C ILE A 20 -12.78 27.99 -10.39
N VAL A 21 -11.72 27.60 -11.10
CA VAL A 21 -11.65 27.69 -12.56
C VAL A 21 -12.12 26.37 -13.18
N GLY A 22 -13.16 26.43 -14.02
CA GLY A 22 -13.71 25.29 -14.76
C GLY A 22 -15.23 25.39 -14.94
N ASP A 23 -15.79 24.67 -15.92
CA ASP A 23 -17.21 24.76 -16.30
C ASP A 23 -18.15 23.87 -15.48
N VAL A 24 -17.63 23.12 -14.50
CA VAL A 24 -18.41 22.12 -13.74
C VAL A 24 -18.51 22.57 -12.30
N ASP A 25 -19.74 22.64 -11.78
CA ASP A 25 -20.02 22.93 -10.39
C ASP A 25 -19.32 21.87 -9.49
N PRO A 26 -18.54 22.26 -8.47
CA PRO A 26 -17.93 21.32 -7.53
C PRO A 26 -18.91 20.32 -6.91
N GLU A 27 -20.18 20.71 -6.73
CA GLU A 27 -21.24 19.84 -6.22
C GLU A 27 -21.67 18.77 -7.23
N GLU A 28 -21.49 19.02 -8.53
CA GLU A 28 -21.73 18.04 -9.60
C GLU A 28 -20.60 17.01 -9.73
N VAL A 29 -19.39 17.34 -9.25
CA VAL A 29 -18.23 16.44 -9.25
C VAL A 29 -18.25 15.49 -8.04
N ARG A 30 -19.31 14.69 -7.92
CA ARG A 30 -19.34 13.58 -6.94
C ARG A 30 -18.74 12.33 -7.57
N TRP A 31 -17.50 12.05 -7.23
CA TRP A 31 -16.74 10.89 -7.73
C TRP A 31 -17.32 9.52 -7.36
N HIS A 32 -18.35 9.46 -6.49
CA HIS A 32 -18.95 8.23 -5.96
C HIS A 32 -17.91 7.16 -5.55
N ALA A 33 -16.76 7.61 -5.07
CA ALA A 33 -15.62 6.76 -4.78
C ALA A 33 -16.03 5.73 -3.73
N ARG A 34 -15.92 4.45 -4.08
CA ARG A 34 -16.14 3.37 -3.14
C ARG A 34 -14.82 3.02 -2.48
N THR A 35 -14.76 3.16 -1.16
CA THR A 35 -13.63 2.67 -0.38
C THR A 35 -13.84 1.19 -0.07
N GLY A 36 -12.82 0.37 -0.33
CA GLY A 36 -12.79 -1.04 0.05
C GLY A 36 -11.60 -1.34 0.94
N GLU A 37 -11.67 -2.43 1.70
CA GLU A 37 -10.52 -2.89 2.48
C GLU A 37 -9.65 -3.85 1.67
N THR A 38 -8.36 -3.52 1.56
CA THR A 38 -7.36 -4.45 1.04
C THR A 38 -6.93 -5.44 2.13
N PHE A 39 -6.26 -6.53 1.75
CA PHE A 39 -5.66 -7.45 2.71
C PHE A 39 -4.71 -6.73 3.69
N ALA A 40 -3.86 -5.84 3.18
CA ALA A 40 -2.98 -5.02 4.01
C ALA A 40 -3.77 -4.10 4.96
N SER A 41 -4.81 -3.42 4.46
CA SER A 41 -5.65 -2.54 5.29
C SER A 41 -6.35 -3.31 6.41
N ARG A 42 -6.83 -4.52 6.14
CA ARG A 42 -7.43 -5.40 7.17
C ARG A 42 -6.41 -5.78 8.22
N GLY A 43 -5.21 -6.19 7.79
CA GLY A 43 -4.09 -6.50 8.68
C GLY A 43 -3.73 -5.34 9.59
N GLN A 44 -3.55 -4.14 9.03
CA GLN A 44 -3.26 -2.93 9.79
C GLN A 44 -4.37 -2.60 10.79
N LYS A 45 -5.66 -2.69 10.40
CA LYS A 45 -6.76 -2.46 11.33
C LYS A 45 -6.79 -3.47 12.47
N MET A 46 -6.46 -4.74 12.22
CA MET A 46 -6.34 -5.73 13.29
C MET A 46 -5.25 -5.36 14.30
N ILE A 47 -4.12 -4.81 13.84
CA ILE A 47 -3.00 -4.38 14.69
C ILE A 47 -3.32 -3.08 15.41
N TYR A 48 -3.96 -2.09 14.77
CA TYR A 48 -4.17 -0.78 15.39
C TYR A 48 -5.45 -0.67 16.21
N HIS A 49 -6.50 -1.43 15.86
CA HIS A 49 -7.84 -1.29 16.43
C HIS A 49 -8.53 -2.62 16.73
N GLY A 50 -7.87 -3.75 16.47
CA GLY A 50 -8.47 -5.08 16.56
C GLY A 50 -7.76 -6.00 17.55
N PRO A 51 -7.93 -7.32 17.39
CA PRO A 51 -7.46 -8.30 18.36
C PRO A 51 -5.92 -8.40 18.45
N LEU A 52 -5.19 -7.85 17.48
CA LEU A 52 -3.72 -7.85 17.47
C LEU A 52 -3.13 -6.58 18.11
N LYS A 53 -3.96 -5.68 18.65
CA LYS A 53 -3.52 -4.46 19.35
C LYS A 53 -2.48 -4.69 20.45
N PRO A 54 -2.59 -5.74 21.30
CA PRO A 54 -1.56 -6.01 22.30
C PRO A 54 -0.17 -6.32 21.70
N MET A 55 -0.11 -6.77 20.43
CA MET A 55 1.14 -7.07 19.74
C MET A 55 1.72 -5.86 19.00
N GLU A 56 1.01 -4.73 18.95
CA GLU A 56 1.46 -3.54 18.22
C GLU A 56 2.86 -3.09 18.67
N GLN A 57 3.09 -2.98 19.98
CA GLN A 57 4.39 -2.56 20.50
C GLN A 57 5.50 -3.52 20.08
N LEU A 58 5.25 -4.83 20.16
CA LEU A 58 6.22 -5.85 19.75
C LEU A 58 6.55 -5.74 18.26
N LEU A 59 5.52 -5.61 17.41
CA LEU A 59 5.67 -5.57 15.96
C LEU A 59 6.24 -4.22 15.47
N LEU A 60 5.89 -3.10 16.11
CA LEU A 60 6.11 -1.75 15.57
C LEU A 60 7.04 -0.85 16.40
N GLN A 61 7.43 -1.26 17.61
CA GLN A 61 8.19 -0.39 18.53
C GLN A 61 9.39 -1.09 19.22
N THR A 62 9.76 -2.29 18.80
CA THR A 62 10.93 -3.01 19.33
C THR A 62 12.01 -3.21 18.26
N PRO A 63 13.21 -3.70 18.61
CA PRO A 63 14.21 -4.14 17.61
C PRO A 63 13.70 -5.22 16.63
N LEU A 64 12.52 -5.81 16.85
CA LEU A 64 11.89 -6.75 15.90
C LEU A 64 11.18 -6.05 14.73
N VAL A 65 11.02 -4.74 14.75
CA VAL A 65 10.39 -3.93 13.69
C VAL A 65 10.88 -4.22 12.26
N PRO A 66 12.16 -4.51 11.99
CA PRO A 66 12.61 -4.88 10.65
C PRO A 66 11.82 -6.03 10.02
N TRP A 67 11.25 -6.94 10.82
CA TRP A 67 10.36 -7.98 10.31
C TRP A 67 9.07 -7.45 9.73
N SER A 68 8.49 -6.39 10.31
CA SER A 68 7.29 -5.75 9.76
C SER A 68 7.59 -5.05 8.44
N TYR A 69 8.77 -4.44 8.29
CA TYR A 69 9.21 -3.88 7.01
C TYR A 69 9.43 -4.98 5.97
N ALA A 70 10.09 -6.08 6.34
CA ALA A 70 10.29 -7.21 5.46
C ALA A 70 8.95 -7.80 5.01
N ALA A 71 8.01 -8.05 5.92
CA ALA A 71 6.68 -8.56 5.60
C ALA A 71 5.88 -7.63 4.69
N SER A 72 5.90 -6.32 4.97
CA SER A 72 5.23 -5.31 4.14
C SER A 72 5.82 -5.28 2.74
N ARG A 73 7.15 -5.31 2.64
CA ARG A 73 7.86 -5.28 1.36
C ARG A 73 7.61 -6.55 0.56
N SER A 74 7.69 -7.72 1.19
CA SER A 74 7.36 -9.00 0.55
C SER A 74 5.93 -9.03 0.03
N TYR A 75 4.97 -8.50 0.80
CA TYR A 75 3.59 -8.40 0.34
C TYR A 75 3.44 -7.43 -0.83
N TYR A 76 3.93 -6.19 -0.70
CA TYR A 76 3.71 -5.17 -1.72
C TYR A 76 4.55 -5.41 -2.97
N ASP A 77 5.88 -5.49 -2.82
CA ASP A 77 6.82 -5.63 -3.93
C ASP A 77 6.84 -7.04 -4.51
N GLY A 78 6.63 -8.06 -3.66
CA GLY A 78 6.74 -9.46 -4.05
C GLY A 78 5.43 -10.08 -4.55
N LEU A 79 4.27 -9.63 -4.07
CA LEU A 79 2.99 -10.25 -4.40
C LEU A 79 2.03 -9.27 -5.07
N TRP A 80 1.66 -8.20 -4.37
CA TRP A 80 0.58 -7.32 -4.80
C TRP A 80 0.95 -6.51 -6.05
N TYR A 81 2.12 -5.88 -6.09
CA TYR A 81 2.51 -5.04 -7.21
C TYR A 81 2.76 -5.86 -8.50
N PRO A 82 3.52 -6.98 -8.49
CA PRO A 82 3.71 -7.76 -9.71
C PRO A 82 2.43 -8.37 -10.26
N LEU A 83 1.50 -8.80 -9.39
CA LEU A 83 0.29 -9.52 -9.81
C LEU A 83 -0.91 -8.60 -10.08
N ILE A 84 -1.06 -7.51 -9.33
CA ILE A 84 -2.25 -6.66 -9.34
C ILE A 84 -1.86 -5.21 -9.67
N GLY A 85 -0.87 -4.67 -8.96
CA GLY A 85 -0.51 -3.25 -9.01
C GLY A 85 0.01 -2.80 -10.37
N HIS A 86 0.90 -3.59 -11.00
CA HIS A 86 1.54 -3.24 -12.26
C HIS A 86 0.48 -2.96 -13.33
N LYS A 87 -0.43 -3.90 -13.57
CA LYS A 87 -1.52 -3.76 -14.55
C LYS A 87 -2.38 -2.52 -14.28
N ARG A 88 -2.73 -2.26 -13.02
CA ARG A 88 -3.52 -1.07 -12.64
C ARG A 88 -2.79 0.24 -12.91
N VAL A 89 -1.47 0.29 -12.65
CA VAL A 89 -0.65 1.46 -12.98
C VAL A 89 -0.61 1.66 -14.50
N GLU A 90 -0.46 0.59 -15.27
CA GLU A 90 -0.47 0.70 -16.74
C GLU A 90 -1.79 1.25 -17.27
N GLU A 91 -2.93 0.75 -16.76
CA GLU A 91 -4.26 1.25 -17.10
C GLU A 91 -4.42 2.73 -16.71
N ALA A 92 -3.98 3.10 -15.51
CA ALA A 92 -4.04 4.49 -15.03
C ALA A 92 -3.23 5.44 -15.91
N LEU A 93 -2.06 5.00 -16.41
CA LEU A 93 -1.20 5.80 -17.28
C LEU A 93 -1.79 6.03 -18.69
N GLN A 94 -2.76 5.22 -19.13
CA GLN A 94 -3.47 5.46 -20.41
C GLN A 94 -4.51 6.60 -20.31
N SER A 95 -4.94 6.94 -19.10
CA SER A 95 -5.86 8.06 -18.88
C SER A 95 -5.26 9.40 -19.32
N LYS A 96 -6.11 10.42 -19.54
CA LYS A 96 -5.65 11.77 -19.87
C LYS A 96 -4.64 12.30 -18.84
N TRP A 97 -4.98 12.15 -17.56
CA TRP A 97 -4.11 12.54 -16.45
C TRP A 97 -2.84 11.69 -16.37
N GLY A 98 -2.95 10.39 -16.62
CA GLY A 98 -1.81 9.47 -16.65
C GLY A 98 -0.77 9.83 -17.72
N ARG A 99 -1.23 10.27 -18.90
CA ARG A 99 -0.36 10.75 -19.99
C ARG A 99 0.36 12.04 -19.61
N HIS A 100 -0.35 13.03 -19.06
CA HIS A 100 0.27 14.25 -18.56
C HIS A 100 1.28 13.97 -17.44
N PHE A 101 0.95 13.04 -16.54
CA PHE A 101 1.88 12.63 -15.49
C PHE A 101 3.15 11.98 -16.06
N ALA A 102 3.03 11.16 -17.11
CA ALA A 102 4.18 10.53 -17.76
C ALA A 102 5.11 11.54 -18.45
N GLU A 103 4.58 12.70 -18.87
CA GLU A 103 5.37 13.80 -19.44
C GLU A 103 6.05 14.66 -18.35
N TYR A 104 5.56 14.60 -17.10
CA TYR A 104 6.03 15.44 -16.01
C TYR A 104 7.28 14.85 -15.34
N GLY A 105 8.37 15.62 -15.29
CA GLY A 105 9.52 15.32 -14.43
C GLY A 105 10.59 14.37 -14.96
N GLY A 106 10.55 13.97 -16.25
CA GLY A 106 11.66 13.27 -16.92
C GLY A 106 12.03 11.90 -16.36
N MET A 107 11.19 11.32 -15.49
CA MET A 107 11.38 10.02 -14.85
C MET A 107 10.31 9.03 -15.32
N PRO A 108 10.62 7.73 -15.40
CA PRO A 108 9.63 6.74 -15.78
C PRO A 108 8.45 6.74 -14.78
N ALA A 109 7.23 6.97 -15.29
CA ALA A 109 6.02 6.94 -14.47
C ALA A 109 5.65 5.51 -13.98
N LYS A 110 6.39 4.49 -14.43
CA LYS A 110 6.26 3.10 -14.00
C LYS A 110 7.50 2.68 -13.23
N THR A 111 7.30 2.14 -12.04
CA THR A 111 8.37 1.44 -11.31
C THR A 111 8.48 0.01 -11.86
N LYS A 112 9.69 -0.43 -12.20
CA LYS A 112 9.93 -1.84 -12.57
C LYS A 112 9.60 -2.73 -11.38
N ALA A 113 8.82 -3.78 -11.60
CA ALA A 113 8.55 -4.76 -10.56
C ALA A 113 9.87 -5.39 -10.08
N LEU A 114 10.03 -5.52 -8.75
CA LEU A 114 11.24 -6.09 -8.16
C LEU A 114 11.42 -7.58 -8.51
N TYR A 115 10.31 -8.28 -8.71
CA TYR A 115 10.28 -9.65 -9.23
C TYR A 115 9.37 -9.71 -10.45
N GLU A 116 9.73 -10.53 -11.43
CA GLU A 116 8.82 -10.84 -12.53
C GLU A 116 7.55 -11.53 -11.99
N PRO A 117 6.35 -11.26 -12.53
CA PRO A 117 5.09 -11.78 -11.98
C PRO A 117 5.07 -13.31 -11.80
N LYS A 118 5.73 -14.05 -12.72
CA LYS A 118 5.84 -15.51 -12.65
C LYS A 118 6.76 -15.98 -11.52
N THR A 119 7.87 -15.28 -11.29
CA THR A 119 8.82 -15.61 -10.22
C THR A 119 8.31 -15.14 -8.86
N ALA A 120 7.60 -14.02 -8.80
CA ALA A 120 6.83 -13.55 -7.66
C ALA A 120 5.80 -14.59 -7.18
N ALA A 121 4.98 -15.11 -8.10
CA ALA A 121 4.00 -16.16 -7.78
C ALA A 121 4.67 -17.45 -7.26
N ALA A 122 5.75 -17.88 -7.91
CA ALA A 122 6.51 -19.05 -7.48
C ALA A 122 7.16 -18.85 -6.10
N ALA A 123 7.78 -17.69 -5.85
CA ALA A 123 8.39 -17.37 -4.56
C ALA A 123 7.34 -17.29 -3.43
N GLY A 124 6.17 -16.71 -3.70
CA GLY A 124 5.04 -16.70 -2.77
C GLY A 124 4.57 -18.10 -2.39
N LEU A 125 4.41 -18.99 -3.38
CA LEU A 125 4.04 -20.40 -3.15
C LEU A 125 5.10 -21.16 -2.35
N LEU A 126 6.38 -20.96 -2.66
CA LEU A 126 7.48 -21.59 -1.92
C LEU A 126 7.55 -21.11 -0.46
N GLY A 127 7.32 -19.82 -0.21
CA GLY A 127 7.27 -19.28 1.15
C GLY A 127 6.15 -19.87 2.00
N VAL A 128 4.96 -20.06 1.42
CA VAL A 128 3.84 -20.71 2.10
C VAL A 128 4.13 -22.19 2.39
N ALA A 129 4.68 -22.91 1.41
CA ALA A 129 5.04 -24.33 1.58
C ALA A 129 6.10 -24.53 2.67
N ALA A 130 7.15 -23.71 2.68
CA ALA A 130 8.19 -23.75 3.71
C ALA A 130 7.63 -23.46 5.11
N SER A 131 6.71 -22.48 5.23
CA SER A 131 6.06 -22.14 6.49
C SER A 131 5.15 -23.27 7.00
N ALA A 132 4.39 -23.90 6.10
CA ALA A 132 3.55 -25.06 6.43
C ALA A 132 4.40 -26.27 6.89
N LEU A 133 5.52 -26.53 6.20
CA LEU A 133 6.46 -27.58 6.58
C LEU A 133 7.11 -27.33 7.95
N ALA A 134 7.50 -26.07 8.23
CA ALA A 134 8.06 -25.69 9.53
C ALA A 134 7.05 -25.89 10.67
N LEU A 135 5.79 -25.49 10.46
CA LEU A 135 4.70 -25.70 11.42
C LEU A 135 4.41 -27.20 11.64
N TRP A 136 4.39 -28.00 10.57
CA TRP A 136 4.20 -29.45 10.65
C TRP A 136 5.34 -30.13 11.43
N TRP A 137 6.59 -29.74 11.16
CA TRP A 137 7.76 -30.27 11.86
C TRP A 137 7.78 -29.90 13.35
N LEU A 138 7.44 -28.65 13.68
CA LEU A 138 7.30 -28.20 15.08
C LEU A 138 6.19 -28.96 15.81
N ALA A 139 5.04 -29.16 15.18
CA ALA A 139 3.93 -29.95 15.74
C ALA A 139 4.34 -31.42 15.97
N GLY A 140 5.06 -32.02 15.03
CA GLY A 140 5.60 -33.38 15.14
C GLY A 140 6.63 -33.55 16.25
N ARG A 141 7.43 -32.52 16.55
CA ARG A 141 8.37 -32.51 17.69
C ARG A 141 7.68 -32.48 19.06
N SER A 142 6.56 -31.77 19.18
CA SER A 142 5.80 -31.72 20.45
C SER A 142 5.21 -33.08 20.82
N LYS A 143 4.82 -33.88 19.81
CA LYS A 143 4.23 -35.21 19.98
C LYS A 143 5.24 -36.29 20.42
N LYS A 144 6.53 -36.09 20.17
CA LYS A 144 7.62 -37.01 20.55
C LYS A 144 8.20 -36.76 21.95
N ARG A 145 7.75 -35.70 22.64
CA ARG A 145 8.21 -35.26 23.97
C ARG A 145 7.20 -35.52 25.09
N ARG A 146 6.08 -36.18 24.78
CA ARG A 146 5.16 -36.80 25.74
C ARG A 146 5.31 -38.31 25.64
#